data_AF-A0A2P6QXF9-F1
#
_entry.id   AF-A0A2P6QXF9-F1
#
_cell.length_a   1.000
_cell.length_b   1.000
_cell.length_c   1.000
_cell.angle_alpha   90.00
_cell.angle_beta   90.00
_cell.angle_gamma   90.00
#
_symmetry.space_group_name_H-M   'P 1'
#
loop_
_entity.id
_entity.type
_entity.pdbx_description
1 polymer ?
#
loop_
_entity_poly.entity_id
_entity_poly.type
_entity_poly.pdbx_seq_one_letter_code
_entity_poly.pdbx_strand_id
1 'polypeptide(L)'
;MAFFEQSSLWDNVIQETKEAQEKGSDPLLWSVEVSSILSSAGVSLPSTELANVMVSYICWENNVPILWKFLEKAMVYNMVPSMLVLALLSSRVIPSRRFQPAAYRLYMELLKRHAFSLRSQINWPNYQMVMKSIDDILDLSQTFGLQTSDAGTIVVGFIFSTVWQLIDASLDDEGLLEHDDPEKKSRWVIKPQEMEIDGYEKGNERYERLQSRNTVMAIELITQFLQNKLTSKILNLAKQNMYTSLFKLYGLCGYCVI
;
A
#
# COMPACT_ATOMS: atom_id res chain seq x y z
N MET A 1 15.23 -8.06 -29.56
CA MET A 1 14.25 -9.17 -29.48
C MET A 1 13.65 -9.34 -28.08
N ALA A 2 14.41 -9.21 -26.99
CA ALA A 2 13.92 -9.38 -25.61
C ALA A 2 12.79 -8.43 -25.13
N PHE A 3 12.59 -7.27 -25.78
CA PHE A 3 11.56 -6.29 -25.36
C PHE A 3 10.13 -6.68 -25.75
N PHE A 4 9.96 -7.47 -26.82
CA PHE A 4 8.62 -7.91 -27.28
C PHE A 4 8.09 -9.10 -26.47
N GLU A 5 8.97 -9.98 -25.99
CA GLU A 5 8.59 -11.15 -25.17
C GLU A 5 8.11 -10.74 -23.76
N GLN A 6 8.71 -9.72 -23.14
CA GLN A 6 8.30 -9.26 -21.82
C GLN A 6 6.89 -8.63 -21.80
N SER A 7 6.50 -7.89 -22.83
CA SER A 7 5.12 -7.39 -22.97
C SER A 7 4.13 -8.57 -23.02
N SER A 8 4.44 -9.58 -23.83
CA SER A 8 3.55 -10.74 -24.01
C SER A 8 3.32 -11.55 -22.73
N LEU A 9 4.30 -11.64 -21.83
CA LEU A 9 4.14 -12.39 -20.59
C LEU A 9 3.12 -11.74 -19.65
N TRP A 10 3.23 -10.44 -19.42
CA TRP A 10 2.34 -9.74 -18.51
C TRP A 10 0.93 -9.62 -19.10
N ASP A 11 0.83 -9.48 -20.43
CA ASP A 11 -0.45 -9.56 -21.15
C ASP A 11 -1.11 -10.92 -20.95
N ASN A 12 -0.35 -12.02 -21.03
CA ASN A 12 -0.84 -13.36 -20.74
C ASN A 12 -1.29 -13.51 -19.27
N VAL A 13 -0.51 -13.01 -18.31
CA VAL A 13 -0.88 -13.04 -16.88
C VAL A 13 -2.18 -12.27 -16.63
N ILE A 14 -2.36 -11.11 -17.27
CA ILE A 14 -3.59 -10.33 -17.19
C ILE A 14 -4.76 -11.05 -17.86
N GLN A 15 -4.54 -11.71 -19.01
CA GLN A 15 -5.58 -12.48 -19.70
C GLN A 15 -6.06 -13.65 -18.83
N GLU A 16 -5.15 -14.41 -18.24
CA GLU A 16 -5.47 -15.51 -17.33
C GLU A 16 -6.18 -15.01 -16.06
N THR A 17 -5.78 -13.83 -15.59
CA THR A 17 -6.42 -13.13 -14.47
C THR A 17 -7.88 -12.75 -14.80
N LYS A 18 -8.12 -12.22 -16.01
CA LYS A 18 -9.47 -11.92 -16.50
C LYS A 18 -10.34 -13.17 -16.59
N GLU A 19 -9.80 -14.23 -17.19
CA GLU A 19 -10.53 -15.49 -17.35
C GLU A 19 -10.86 -16.15 -16.01
N ALA A 20 -9.91 -16.17 -15.07
CA ALA A 20 -10.14 -16.70 -13.73
C ALA A 20 -11.19 -15.88 -12.96
N GLN A 21 -11.18 -14.55 -13.12
CA GLN A 21 -12.18 -13.65 -12.57
C GLN A 21 -13.58 -13.95 -13.13
N GLU A 22 -13.72 -14.06 -14.45
CA GLU A 22 -15.00 -14.35 -15.13
C GLU A 22 -15.56 -15.73 -14.76
N LYS A 23 -14.68 -16.74 -14.66
CA LYS A 23 -15.05 -18.11 -14.26
C LYS A 23 -15.35 -18.23 -12.75
N GLY A 24 -15.04 -17.21 -11.96
CA GLY A 24 -15.16 -17.27 -10.50
C GLY A 24 -14.23 -18.32 -9.89
N SER A 25 -13.08 -18.53 -10.50
CA SER A 25 -12.10 -19.56 -10.11
C SER A 25 -11.66 -19.39 -8.66
N ASP A 26 -11.36 -20.52 -8.00
CA ASP A 26 -10.79 -20.48 -6.66
C ASP A 26 -9.46 -19.71 -6.66
N PRO A 27 -9.30 -18.67 -5.80
CA PRO A 27 -8.10 -17.83 -5.81
C PRO A 27 -6.78 -18.56 -5.54
N LEU A 28 -6.82 -19.71 -4.86
CA LEU A 28 -5.63 -20.54 -4.65
C LEU A 28 -5.24 -21.27 -5.94
N LEU A 29 -6.19 -21.92 -6.61
CA LEU A 29 -5.93 -22.56 -7.90
C LEU A 29 -5.42 -21.56 -8.95
N TRP A 30 -6.02 -20.38 -8.98
CA TRP A 30 -5.57 -19.27 -9.81
C TRP A 30 -4.12 -18.84 -9.51
N SER A 31 -3.74 -18.78 -8.22
CA SER A 31 -2.35 -18.49 -7.83
C SER A 31 -1.36 -19.54 -8.34
N VAL A 32 -1.76 -20.81 -8.34
CA VAL A 32 -0.95 -21.91 -8.88
C VAL A 32 -0.77 -21.76 -10.39
N GLU A 33 -1.83 -21.43 -11.13
CA GLU A 33 -1.77 -21.27 -12.59
C GLU A 33 -0.86 -20.10 -13.00
N VAL A 34 -1.05 -18.93 -12.38
CA VAL A 34 -0.17 -17.77 -12.61
C VAL A 34 1.27 -18.10 -12.24
N SER A 35 1.51 -18.83 -11.14
CA SER A 35 2.86 -19.26 -10.78
C SER A 35 3.48 -20.22 -11.80
N SER A 36 2.67 -21.09 -12.41
CA SER A 36 3.09 -22.03 -13.46
C SER A 36 3.55 -21.28 -14.71
N ILE A 37 2.78 -20.27 -15.15
CA ILE A 37 3.11 -19.41 -16.28
C ILE A 37 4.43 -18.68 -16.03
N LEU A 38 4.58 -18.07 -14.85
CA LEU A 38 5.79 -17.33 -14.48
C LEU A 38 7.01 -18.25 -14.40
N SER A 39 6.85 -19.45 -13.84
CA SER A 39 7.92 -20.44 -13.75
C SER A 39 8.36 -20.92 -15.13
N SER A 40 7.41 -21.15 -16.03
CA SER A 40 7.67 -21.54 -17.43
C SER A 40 8.40 -20.44 -18.21
N ALA A 41 8.15 -19.18 -17.87
CA ALA A 41 8.84 -18.02 -18.42
C ALA A 41 10.17 -17.70 -17.71
N GLY A 42 10.58 -18.48 -16.71
CA GLY A 42 11.84 -18.28 -15.97
C GLY A 42 11.83 -17.11 -14.98
N VAL A 43 10.66 -16.61 -14.59
CA VAL A 43 10.53 -15.52 -13.61
C VAL A 43 10.74 -16.04 -12.19
N SER A 44 11.70 -15.45 -11.47
CA SER A 44 11.92 -15.77 -10.05
C SER A 44 10.85 -15.13 -9.18
N LEU A 45 10.30 -15.90 -8.23
CA LEU A 45 9.38 -15.40 -7.20
C LEU A 45 10.11 -15.18 -5.86
N PRO A 46 9.74 -14.17 -5.06
CA PRO A 46 8.71 -13.16 -5.35
C PRO A 46 9.13 -12.15 -6.43
N SER A 47 8.20 -11.76 -7.30
CA SER A 47 8.44 -10.80 -8.40
C SER A 47 7.88 -9.40 -8.08
N THR A 48 8.72 -8.39 -8.29
CA THR A 48 8.37 -6.97 -8.15
C THR A 48 7.48 -6.49 -9.28
N GLU A 49 7.68 -7.00 -10.48
CA GLU A 49 6.93 -6.69 -11.70
C GLU A 49 5.51 -7.24 -11.57
N LEU A 50 5.36 -8.48 -11.11
CA LEU A 50 4.05 -9.07 -10.84
C LEU A 50 3.25 -8.24 -9.83
N ALA A 51 3.90 -7.74 -8.77
CA ALA A 51 3.24 -6.87 -7.79
C ALA A 51 2.71 -5.58 -8.45
N ASN A 52 3.51 -4.94 -9.32
CA ASN A 52 3.09 -3.75 -10.06
C ASN A 52 1.92 -4.04 -11.01
N VAL A 53 2.00 -5.12 -11.79
CA VAL A 53 0.96 -5.54 -12.74
C VAL A 53 -0.35 -5.80 -11.99
N MET A 54 -0.31 -6.58 -10.92
CA MET A 54 -1.51 -6.95 -10.15
C MET A 54 -2.15 -5.75 -9.46
N VAL A 55 -1.37 -4.90 -8.77
CA VAL A 55 -1.96 -3.72 -8.10
C VAL A 55 -2.51 -2.73 -9.13
N SER A 56 -1.90 -2.62 -10.31
CA SER A 56 -2.41 -1.74 -11.38
C SER A 56 -3.68 -2.28 -12.01
N TYR A 57 -3.81 -3.61 -12.13
CA TYR A 57 -5.03 -4.25 -12.64
C TYR A 57 -6.20 -4.17 -11.64
N ILE A 58 -5.94 -4.39 -10.35
CA ILE A 58 -6.98 -4.48 -9.30
C ILE A 58 -7.58 -3.10 -8.94
N CYS A 59 -6.79 -2.04 -9.01
CA CYS A 59 -7.28 -0.71 -8.70
C CYS A 59 -8.28 -0.21 -9.76
N TRP A 60 -9.31 0.51 -9.31
CA TRP A 60 -10.35 1.16 -10.14
C TRP A 60 -11.35 0.19 -10.77
N GLU A 61 -11.28 -0.01 -12.08
CA GLU A 61 -12.30 -0.70 -12.88
C GLU A 61 -12.48 -2.17 -12.46
N ASN A 62 -11.43 -2.80 -11.92
CA ASN A 62 -11.48 -4.18 -11.46
C ASN A 62 -11.47 -4.31 -9.92
N ASN A 63 -12.00 -3.31 -9.21
CA ASN A 63 -12.10 -3.36 -7.75
C ASN A 63 -13.21 -4.34 -7.27
N VAL A 64 -13.02 -5.63 -7.50
CA VAL A 64 -13.97 -6.70 -7.13
C VAL A 64 -13.39 -7.64 -6.06
N PRO A 65 -14.21 -8.15 -5.12
CA PRO A 65 -13.71 -8.92 -3.97
C PRO A 65 -12.85 -10.15 -4.31
N ILE A 66 -13.10 -10.82 -5.44
CA ILE A 66 -12.35 -12.02 -5.83
C ILE A 66 -10.88 -11.70 -6.16
N LEU A 67 -10.61 -10.53 -6.75
CA LEU A 67 -9.26 -10.08 -7.07
C LEU A 67 -8.45 -9.76 -5.83
N TRP A 68 -9.07 -9.15 -4.82
CA TRP A 68 -8.41 -8.90 -3.54
C TRP A 68 -8.09 -10.20 -2.78
N LYS A 69 -8.98 -11.21 -2.87
CA LYS A 69 -8.69 -12.56 -2.33
C LYS A 69 -7.52 -13.21 -3.07
N PHE A 70 -7.46 -13.06 -4.39
CA PHE A 70 -6.33 -13.54 -5.19
C PHE A 70 -5.03 -12.84 -4.81
N LEU A 71 -5.02 -11.51 -4.69
CA LEU A 71 -3.85 -10.75 -4.24
C LEU A 71 -3.37 -11.20 -2.86
N GLU A 72 -4.31 -11.44 -1.92
CA GLU A 72 -3.98 -12.00 -0.61
C GLU A 72 -3.30 -13.37 -0.73
N LYS A 73 -3.80 -14.27 -1.59
CA LYS A 73 -3.15 -15.57 -1.82
C LYS A 73 -1.77 -15.40 -2.43
N ALA A 74 -1.59 -14.52 -3.42
CA ALA A 74 -0.29 -14.23 -4.01
C ALA A 74 0.73 -13.74 -2.97
N MET A 75 0.30 -12.93 -1.99
CA MET A 75 1.12 -12.49 -0.86
C MET A 75 1.45 -13.64 0.11
N VAL A 76 0.48 -14.48 0.45
CA VAL A 76 0.68 -15.64 1.36
C VAL A 76 1.63 -16.68 0.75
N TYR A 77 1.55 -16.93 -0.55
CA TYR A 77 2.40 -17.89 -1.26
C TYR A 77 3.72 -17.29 -1.77
N ASN A 78 4.08 -16.08 -1.35
CA ASN A 78 5.31 -15.38 -1.73
C ASN A 78 5.50 -15.25 -3.25
N MET A 79 4.41 -15.12 -4.02
CA MET A 79 4.49 -14.77 -5.44
C MET A 79 4.89 -13.31 -5.61
N VAL A 80 4.44 -12.46 -4.69
CA VAL A 80 4.72 -11.02 -4.65
C VAL A 80 5.27 -10.62 -3.28
N PRO A 81 6.17 -9.61 -3.19
CA PRO A 81 6.61 -9.10 -1.91
C PRO A 81 5.49 -8.30 -1.23
N SER A 82 4.98 -8.77 -0.09
CA SER A 82 3.82 -8.17 0.58
C SER A 82 4.02 -6.70 0.97
N MET A 83 5.22 -6.30 1.41
CA MET A 83 5.53 -4.91 1.79
C MET A 83 5.47 -3.98 0.56
N LEU A 84 5.92 -4.46 -0.61
CA LEU A 84 5.81 -3.74 -1.87
C LEU A 84 4.35 -3.59 -2.31
N VAL A 85 3.56 -4.67 -2.22
CA VAL A 85 2.12 -4.60 -2.53
C VAL A 85 1.41 -3.58 -1.64
N LEU A 86 1.71 -3.58 -0.35
CA LEU A 86 1.13 -2.61 0.59
C LEU A 86 1.55 -1.16 0.29
N ALA A 87 2.81 -0.93 -0.11
CA ALA A 87 3.28 0.40 -0.52
C ALA A 87 2.59 0.87 -1.82
N LEU A 88 2.49 -0.01 -2.82
CA LEU A 88 1.79 0.28 -4.07
C LEU A 88 0.32 0.62 -3.82
N LEU A 89 -0.36 -0.17 -2.98
CA LEU A 89 -1.76 0.09 -2.64
C LEU A 89 -1.92 1.38 -1.85
N SER A 90 -1.04 1.68 -0.89
CA SER A 90 -1.21 2.87 -0.06
C SER A 90 -1.13 4.16 -0.88
N SER A 91 -0.21 4.23 -1.85
CA SER A 91 -0.07 5.38 -2.76
C SER A 91 -1.28 5.63 -3.67
N ARG A 92 -2.16 4.63 -3.87
CA ARG A 92 -3.34 4.72 -4.77
C ARG A 92 -4.65 4.77 -4.00
N VAL A 93 -4.80 3.89 -3.01
CA VAL A 93 -6.04 3.63 -2.30
C VAL A 93 -6.31 4.67 -1.21
N ILE A 94 -5.28 5.12 -0.47
CA ILE A 94 -5.47 6.10 0.62
C ILE A 94 -5.94 7.45 0.06
N PRO A 95 -5.35 8.00 -1.03
CA PRO A 95 -5.87 9.22 -1.64
C PRO A 95 -7.31 9.04 -2.13
N SER A 96 -7.65 7.91 -2.72
CA SER A 96 -9.01 7.70 -3.22
C SER A 96 -9.99 7.16 -2.18
N ARG A 97 -9.65 7.15 -0.89
CA ARG A 97 -10.48 6.49 0.15
C ARG A 97 -11.90 7.03 0.25
N ARG A 98 -12.09 8.32 -0.03
CA ARG A 98 -13.42 8.95 -0.06
C ARG A 98 -14.21 8.53 -1.29
N PHE A 99 -13.58 8.27 -2.44
CA PHE A 99 -14.23 7.84 -3.69
C PHE A 99 -14.25 6.32 -3.90
N GLN A 100 -13.50 5.56 -3.10
CA GLN A 100 -13.41 4.10 -3.14
C GLN A 100 -13.24 3.53 -1.72
N PRO A 101 -14.19 3.75 -0.79
CA PRO A 101 -14.09 3.31 0.60
C PRO A 101 -14.05 1.78 0.73
N ALA A 102 -14.61 1.05 -0.23
CA ALA A 102 -14.49 -0.41 -0.27
C ALA A 102 -13.03 -0.85 -0.53
N ALA A 103 -12.30 -0.19 -1.43
CA ALA A 103 -10.89 -0.47 -1.66
C ALA A 103 -10.06 -0.13 -0.42
N TYR A 104 -10.34 1.01 0.23
CA TYR A 104 -9.64 1.40 1.46
C TYR A 104 -9.87 0.41 2.60
N ARG A 105 -11.10 -0.09 2.74
CA ARG A 105 -11.41 -1.16 3.69
C ARG A 105 -10.56 -2.41 3.43
N LEU A 106 -10.49 -2.86 2.17
CA LEU A 106 -9.74 -4.07 1.81
C LEU A 106 -8.22 -3.89 1.97
N TYR A 107 -7.69 -2.72 1.61
CA TYR A 107 -6.30 -2.36 1.90
C TYR A 107 -5.98 -2.47 3.40
N MET A 108 -6.83 -1.90 4.27
CA MET A 108 -6.62 -1.96 5.72
C MET A 108 -6.70 -3.41 6.26
N GLU A 109 -7.56 -4.25 5.71
CA GLU A 109 -7.60 -5.68 6.04
C GLU A 109 -6.30 -6.41 5.64
N LEU A 110 -5.74 -6.12 4.46
CA LEU A 110 -4.44 -6.64 4.05
C LEU A 110 -3.32 -6.12 4.94
N LEU A 111 -3.34 -4.83 5.26
CA LEU A 111 -2.36 -4.19 6.14
C LEU A 111 -2.35 -4.86 7.51
N LYS A 112 -3.53 -5.10 8.10
CA LYS A 112 -3.69 -5.81 9.37
C LYS A 112 -3.04 -7.19 9.37
N ARG A 113 -3.13 -7.93 8.25
CA ARG A 113 -2.64 -9.31 8.13
C ARG A 113 -1.14 -9.38 7.84
N HIS A 114 -0.60 -8.44 7.07
CA HIS A 114 0.74 -8.56 6.50
C HIS A 114 1.77 -7.58 7.07
N ALA A 115 1.36 -6.42 7.59
CA ALA A 115 2.29 -5.37 8.04
C ALA A 115 3.05 -5.72 9.33
N PHE A 116 2.63 -6.74 10.08
CA PHE A 116 3.32 -7.19 11.29
C PHE A 116 4.24 -8.40 11.04
N SER A 117 4.26 -8.93 9.81
CA SER A 117 5.04 -10.09 9.40
C SER A 117 6.24 -9.70 8.51
N LEU A 118 6.71 -8.45 8.59
CA LEU A 118 7.71 -7.88 7.66
C LEU A 118 9.11 -8.51 7.79
N ARG A 119 9.43 -9.11 8.94
CA ARG A 119 10.76 -9.71 9.17
C ARG A 119 11.11 -10.81 8.18
N SER A 120 10.12 -11.57 7.70
CA SER A 120 10.35 -12.62 6.71
C SER A 120 10.72 -12.09 5.33
N GLN A 121 10.53 -10.79 5.06
CA GLN A 121 10.71 -10.19 3.74
C GLN A 121 12.09 -9.56 3.52
N ILE A 122 12.90 -9.43 4.56
CA ILE A 122 14.22 -8.79 4.49
C ILE A 122 15.30 -9.75 3.97
N ASN A 123 15.06 -11.06 4.02
CA ASN A 123 16.07 -12.09 3.74
C ASN A 123 15.97 -12.69 2.31
N TRP A 124 15.14 -12.14 1.43
CA TRP A 124 14.96 -12.68 0.07
C TRP A 124 16.13 -12.33 -0.86
N PRO A 125 16.47 -13.16 -1.85
CA PRO A 125 17.52 -12.85 -2.82
C PRO A 125 17.32 -11.50 -3.53
N ASN A 126 16.07 -11.13 -3.81
CA ASN A 126 15.70 -9.91 -4.52
C ASN A 126 15.42 -8.71 -3.59
N TYR A 127 15.80 -8.78 -2.31
CA TYR A 127 15.41 -7.75 -1.32
C TYR A 127 15.86 -6.34 -1.70
N GLN A 128 17.04 -6.16 -2.30
CA GLN A 128 17.56 -4.83 -2.64
C GLN A 128 16.65 -4.11 -3.64
N MET A 129 16.18 -4.83 -4.65
CA MET A 129 15.25 -4.31 -5.65
C MET A 129 13.89 -3.99 -5.02
N VAL A 130 13.40 -4.86 -4.13
CA VAL A 130 12.15 -4.62 -3.39
C VAL A 130 12.25 -3.36 -2.52
N MET A 131 13.34 -3.21 -1.76
CA MET A 131 13.54 -2.07 -0.87
C MET A 131 13.67 -0.76 -1.65
N LYS A 132 14.39 -0.78 -2.78
CA LYS A 132 14.46 0.38 -3.67
C LYS A 132 13.08 0.75 -4.24
N SER A 133 12.31 -0.21 -4.74
CA SER A 133 10.96 0.07 -5.24
C SER A 133 10.05 0.67 -4.16
N ILE A 134 10.12 0.18 -2.93
CA ILE A 134 9.34 0.73 -1.81
C ILE A 134 9.77 2.16 -1.49
N ASP A 135 11.08 2.42 -1.49
CA ASP A 135 11.64 3.76 -1.32
C ASP A 135 11.12 4.71 -2.39
N ASP A 136 11.17 4.31 -3.66
CA ASP A 136 10.71 5.10 -4.80
C ASP A 136 9.19 5.37 -4.74
N ILE A 137 8.37 4.38 -4.33
CA ILE A 137 6.90 4.51 -4.27
C ILE A 137 6.44 5.43 -3.14
N LEU A 138 7.05 5.28 -1.96
CA LEU A 138 6.68 6.06 -0.77
C LEU A 138 7.56 7.29 -0.57
N ASP A 139 8.51 7.49 -1.47
CA ASP A 139 9.46 8.59 -1.47
C ASP A 139 10.20 8.73 -0.12
N LEU A 140 10.60 7.59 0.48
CA LEU A 140 11.04 7.53 1.88
C LEU A 140 12.35 8.29 2.08
N SER A 141 13.32 8.09 1.19
CA SER A 141 14.63 8.75 1.23
C SER A 141 14.50 10.26 1.14
N GLN A 142 13.63 10.78 0.27
CA GLN A 142 13.37 12.21 0.20
C GLN A 142 12.59 12.71 1.42
N THR A 143 11.62 11.95 1.90
CA THR A 143 10.75 12.34 3.04
C THR A 143 11.48 12.37 4.36
N PHE A 144 12.31 11.37 4.63
CA PHE A 144 12.98 11.19 5.91
C PHE A 144 14.48 11.52 5.84
N GLY A 145 14.99 11.93 4.68
CA GLY A 145 16.40 12.23 4.47
C GLY A 145 17.31 11.02 4.65
N LEU A 146 16.83 9.83 4.28
CA LEU A 146 17.56 8.57 4.45
C LEU A 146 18.79 8.58 3.53
N GLN A 147 19.96 8.29 4.11
CA GLN A 147 21.23 8.29 3.38
C GLN A 147 21.56 6.92 2.78
N THR A 148 20.84 5.88 3.20
CA THR A 148 21.11 4.48 2.84
C THR A 148 19.80 3.78 2.50
N SER A 149 19.81 3.02 1.40
CA SER A 149 18.72 2.10 1.03
C SER A 149 18.84 0.76 1.75
N ASP A 150 19.38 0.74 2.97
CA ASP A 150 19.49 -0.49 3.72
C ASP A 150 18.10 -0.98 4.15
N ALA A 151 17.91 -2.29 4.16
CA ALA A 151 16.59 -2.88 4.37
C ALA A 151 15.99 -2.53 5.74
N GLY A 152 16.82 -2.32 6.76
CA GLY A 152 16.35 -1.89 8.08
C GLY A 152 15.72 -0.50 8.00
N THR A 153 16.45 0.44 7.41
CA THR A 153 16.01 1.83 7.22
C THR A 153 14.74 1.94 6.39
N ILE A 154 14.64 1.18 5.28
CA ILE A 154 13.42 1.16 4.45
C ILE A 154 12.22 0.57 5.21
N VAL A 155 12.42 -0.49 6.02
CA VAL A 155 11.34 -1.05 6.85
C VAL A 155 10.88 -0.04 7.91
N VAL A 156 11.80 0.70 8.54
CA VAL A 156 11.45 1.78 9.48
C VAL A 156 10.66 2.88 8.77
N GLY A 157 11.14 3.35 7.61
CA GLY A 157 10.46 4.35 6.80
C GLY A 157 9.07 3.90 6.37
N PHE A 158 8.91 2.65 5.93
CA PHE A 158 7.63 2.06 5.57
C PHE A 158 6.63 2.06 6.74
N ILE A 159 7.04 1.62 7.92
CA ILE A 159 6.18 1.61 9.12
C ILE A 159 5.76 3.04 9.47
N PHE A 160 6.71 3.97 9.49
CA PHE A 160 6.44 5.36 9.83
C PHE A 160 5.48 6.01 8.81
N SER A 161 5.76 5.84 7.51
CA SER A 161 4.89 6.32 6.42
C SER A 161 3.50 5.72 6.50
N THR A 162 3.37 4.44 6.83
CA THR A 162 2.06 3.79 6.98
C THR A 162 1.27 4.41 8.13
N VAL A 163 1.86 4.53 9.31
CA VAL A 163 1.21 5.13 10.49
C VAL A 163 0.83 6.58 10.20
N TRP A 164 1.73 7.33 9.57
CA TRP A 164 1.49 8.71 9.16
C TRP A 164 0.31 8.83 8.21
N GLN A 165 0.29 8.07 7.11
CA GLN A 165 -0.79 8.11 6.13
C GLN A 165 -2.15 7.76 6.75
N LEU A 166 -2.18 6.82 7.72
CA LEU A 166 -3.41 6.50 8.46
C LEU A 166 -3.85 7.62 9.39
N ILE A 167 -2.92 8.29 10.08
CA ILE A 167 -3.22 9.45 10.94
C ILE A 167 -3.78 10.58 10.11
N ASP A 168 -3.08 10.99 9.04
CA ASP A 168 -3.52 12.06 8.14
C ASP A 168 -4.90 11.74 7.55
N ALA A 169 -5.11 10.52 7.06
CA ALA A 169 -6.39 10.09 6.51
C ALA A 169 -7.52 10.16 7.54
N SER A 170 -7.27 9.72 8.78
CA SER A 170 -8.29 9.72 9.84
C SER A 170 -8.63 11.14 10.31
N LEU A 171 -7.61 12.00 10.47
CA LEU A 171 -7.82 13.40 10.83
C LEU A 171 -8.59 14.15 9.73
N ASP A 172 -8.24 13.92 8.46
CA ASP A 172 -8.95 14.50 7.33
C ASP A 172 -10.40 14.01 7.28
N ASP A 173 -10.65 12.70 7.47
CA ASP A 173 -12.01 12.15 7.47
C ASP A 173 -12.90 12.71 8.60
N GLU A 174 -12.32 13.10 9.74
CA GLU A 174 -13.02 13.78 10.83
C GLU A 174 -13.06 15.32 10.67
N GLY A 175 -12.50 15.87 9.59
CA GLY A 175 -12.47 17.32 9.33
C GLY A 175 -11.51 18.10 10.23
N LEU A 176 -10.50 17.43 10.80
CA LEU A 176 -9.54 18.00 11.74
C LEU A 176 -8.26 18.54 11.06
N LEU A 177 -8.08 18.32 9.76
CA LEU A 177 -6.98 18.93 9.00
C LEU A 177 -7.43 20.28 8.40
N GLU A 178 -6.73 21.35 8.76
CA GLU A 178 -6.87 22.65 8.13
C GLU A 178 -6.23 22.63 6.74
N HIS A 179 -7.02 22.85 5.69
CA HIS A 179 -6.56 22.82 4.28
C HIS A 179 -6.14 24.20 3.75
N ASP A 180 -6.30 25.25 4.57
CA ASP A 180 -6.23 26.65 4.15
C ASP A 180 -4.80 27.23 4.11
N ASP A 181 -3.80 26.50 4.63
CA ASP A 181 -2.40 26.91 4.58
C ASP A 181 -1.65 26.15 3.46
N PRO A 182 -1.23 26.81 2.37
CA PRO A 182 -0.51 26.18 1.27
C PRO A 182 0.84 25.57 1.67
N GLU A 183 1.41 25.97 2.82
CA GLU A 183 2.65 25.39 3.37
C GLU A 183 2.40 24.18 4.30
N LYS A 184 1.17 24.00 4.82
CA LYS A 184 0.79 22.88 5.73
C LYS A 184 -0.07 21.80 5.08
N LYS A 185 -0.21 21.84 3.76
CA LYS A 185 -0.83 20.75 3.01
C LYS A 185 -0.05 19.47 3.31
N SER A 186 -0.72 18.44 3.85
CA SER A 186 -0.14 17.10 4.01
C SER A 186 0.58 16.75 2.71
N ARG A 187 1.86 16.34 2.74
CA ARG A 187 2.59 15.99 1.51
C ARG A 187 1.84 14.95 0.67
N TRP A 188 1.09 14.09 1.35
CA TRP A 188 0.16 13.16 0.74
C TRP A 188 -1.14 13.86 0.34
N VAL A 189 -1.08 15.10 -0.19
CA VAL A 189 -2.27 15.87 -0.57
C VAL A 189 -3.10 14.97 -1.43
N ILE A 190 -4.24 14.63 -0.87
CA ILE A 190 -5.23 13.76 -1.45
C ILE A 190 -5.97 14.63 -2.45
N LYS A 191 -5.32 14.92 -3.59
CA LYS A 191 -6.08 15.34 -4.76
C LYS A 191 -6.97 14.15 -5.08
N PRO A 192 -8.31 14.32 -5.06
CA PRO A 192 -9.15 13.39 -5.76
C PRO A 192 -8.55 13.20 -7.15
N GLN A 193 -8.22 11.97 -7.53
CA GLN A 193 -8.36 11.67 -8.94
C GLN A 193 -9.86 11.75 -9.19
N GLU A 194 -10.32 12.93 -9.59
CA GLU A 194 -11.68 13.18 -10.04
C GLU A 194 -11.91 12.31 -11.26
N MET A 195 -12.36 11.07 -11.02
CA MET A 195 -13.02 10.30 -12.05
C MET A 195 -14.47 10.75 -12.03
N GLU A 196 -14.88 11.48 -13.08
CA GLU A 196 -16.27 11.76 -13.38
C GLU A 196 -17.01 10.43 -13.50
N ILE A 197 -17.78 10.09 -12.47
CA ILE A 197 -18.75 9.00 -12.54
C ILE A 197 -20.11 9.66 -12.35
N ASP A 198 -20.81 9.86 -13.47
CA ASP A 198 -22.18 10.34 -13.51
C ASP A 198 -23.11 9.28 -12.89
N GLY A 199 -23.67 9.56 -11.70
CA GLY A 199 -24.74 8.71 -11.14
C GLY A 199 -24.91 8.63 -9.62
N TYR A 200 -24.48 9.62 -8.82
CA TYR A 200 -24.49 9.50 -7.35
C TYR A 200 -25.58 10.33 -6.66
N GLU A 201 -26.79 9.79 -6.53
CA GLU A 201 -27.77 10.35 -5.57
C GLU A 201 -28.41 9.31 -4.62
N LYS A 202 -28.24 8.00 -4.84
CA LYS A 202 -28.90 6.97 -4.03
C LYS A 202 -27.99 6.15 -3.11
N GLY A 203 -26.69 6.49 -3.05
CA GLY A 203 -25.65 5.73 -2.33
C GLY A 203 -25.10 6.39 -1.06
N ASN A 204 -25.50 7.62 -0.73
CA ASN A 204 -24.76 8.48 0.20
C ASN A 204 -24.65 7.89 1.62
N GLU A 205 -25.75 7.51 2.27
CA GLU A 205 -25.72 7.03 3.67
C GLU A 205 -24.91 5.74 3.86
N ARG A 206 -25.04 4.75 2.98
CA ARG A 206 -24.29 3.48 3.11
C ARG A 206 -22.79 3.72 2.97
N TYR A 207 -22.44 4.69 2.15
CA TYR A 207 -21.09 5.04 1.81
C TYR A 207 -20.43 5.86 2.92
N GLU A 208 -21.14 6.86 3.45
CA GLU A 208 -20.77 7.60 4.67
C GLU A 208 -20.60 6.66 5.87
N ARG A 209 -21.53 5.71 6.07
CA ARG A 209 -21.39 4.68 7.13
C ARG A 209 -20.16 3.81 6.94
N LEU A 210 -19.80 3.49 5.69
CA LEU A 210 -18.59 2.71 5.41
C LEU A 210 -17.33 3.55 5.64
N GLN A 211 -17.32 4.81 5.23
CA GLN A 211 -16.22 5.75 5.49
C GLN A 211 -16.00 5.91 7.00
N SER A 212 -17.05 6.18 7.78
CA SER A 212 -16.95 6.27 9.25
C SER A 212 -16.39 4.98 9.88
N ARG A 213 -16.85 3.80 9.44
CA ARG A 213 -16.29 2.51 9.89
C ARG A 213 -14.83 2.31 9.47
N ASN A 214 -14.43 2.86 8.34
CA ASN A 214 -13.05 2.83 7.88
C ASN A 214 -12.17 3.72 8.73
N THR A 215 -12.62 4.93 9.09
CA THR A 215 -11.89 5.83 10.01
C THR A 215 -11.64 5.15 11.36
N VAL A 216 -12.68 4.50 11.93
CA VAL A 216 -12.52 3.72 13.17
C VAL A 216 -11.48 2.61 13.01
N MET A 217 -11.51 1.87 11.90
CA MET A 217 -10.52 0.81 11.63
C MET A 217 -9.10 1.37 11.46
N ALA A 218 -8.93 2.52 10.81
CA ALA A 218 -7.64 3.18 10.66
C ALA A 218 -7.05 3.54 12.04
N ILE A 219 -7.87 4.09 12.94
CA ILE A 219 -7.49 4.40 14.33
C ILE A 219 -7.12 3.12 15.10
N GLU A 220 -7.88 2.03 14.94
CA GLU A 220 -7.55 0.73 15.53
C GLU A 220 -6.22 0.18 15.03
N LEU A 221 -5.91 0.37 13.74
CA LEU A 221 -4.63 -0.05 13.15
C LEU A 221 -3.46 0.79 13.65
N ILE A 222 -3.62 2.12 13.75
CA ILE A 222 -2.64 3.01 14.38
C ILE A 222 -2.34 2.52 15.80
N THR A 223 -3.39 2.23 16.58
CA THR A 223 -3.26 1.70 17.93
C THR A 223 -2.48 0.37 17.95
N GLN A 224 -2.77 -0.55 17.02
CA GLN A 224 -2.03 -1.81 16.90
C GLN A 224 -0.54 -1.60 16.57
N PHE A 225 -0.20 -0.65 15.68
CA PHE A 225 1.19 -0.27 15.41
C PHE A 225 1.88 0.30 16.64
N LEU A 226 1.18 1.10 17.45
CA LEU A 226 1.75 1.70 18.67
C LEU A 226 1.89 0.70 19.81
N GLN A 227 1.04 -0.33 19.88
CA GLN A 227 1.09 -1.37 20.91
C GLN A 227 2.06 -2.50 20.57
N ASN A 228 2.30 -2.77 19.28
CA ASN A 228 3.24 -3.82 18.89
C ASN A 228 4.67 -3.45 19.32
N LYS A 229 5.33 -4.37 20.05
CA LYS A 229 6.63 -4.14 20.70
C LYS A 229 7.74 -3.77 19.72
N LEU A 230 7.73 -4.31 18.50
CA LEU A 230 8.76 -4.05 17.51
C LEU A 230 8.53 -2.68 16.86
N THR A 231 7.33 -2.46 16.36
CA THR A 231 6.96 -1.21 15.69
C THR A 231 7.00 -0.02 16.65
N SER A 232 6.56 -0.18 17.91
CA SER A 232 6.64 0.89 18.91
C SER A 232 8.07 1.25 19.29
N LYS A 233 8.99 0.28 19.36
CA LYS A 233 10.42 0.57 19.55
C LYS A 233 11.00 1.30 18.34
N ILE A 234 10.66 0.87 17.13
CA ILE A 234 11.07 1.54 15.90
C ILE A 234 10.58 3.00 15.89
N LEU A 235 9.30 3.24 16.17
CA LEU A 235 8.71 4.57 16.22
C LEU A 235 9.34 5.44 17.33
N ASN A 236 9.63 4.87 18.51
CA ASN A 236 10.32 5.59 19.59
C ASN A 236 11.76 5.95 19.22
N LEU A 237 12.49 5.04 18.56
CA LEU A 237 13.84 5.33 18.06
C LEU A 237 13.80 6.41 16.98
N ALA A 238 12.85 6.34 16.05
CA ALA A 238 12.65 7.40 15.05
C ALA A 238 12.37 8.74 15.74
N LYS A 239 11.42 8.79 16.68
CA LYS A 239 11.10 9.99 17.47
C LYS A 239 12.34 10.58 18.14
N GLN A 240 13.14 9.77 18.83
CA GLN A 240 14.35 10.23 19.52
C GLN A 240 15.40 10.81 18.55
N ASN A 241 15.55 10.21 17.37
CA ASN A 241 16.50 10.66 16.36
C ASN A 241 16.01 11.83 15.50
N MET A 242 14.69 12.09 15.51
CA MET A 242 14.12 13.30 14.89
C MET A 242 14.52 14.57 15.65
N TYR A 243 14.64 14.53 16.98
CA TYR A 243 15.04 15.70 17.79
C TYR A 243 16.53 16.08 17.61
N THR A 244 17.40 15.15 17.22
CA THR A 244 18.81 15.43 16.93
C THR A 244 19.04 16.02 15.54
N SER A 245 18.06 15.92 14.63
CA SER A 245 18.14 16.35 13.22
C SER A 245 17.19 17.51 12.93
N LEU A 246 17.18 18.52 13.81
CA LEU A 246 16.13 19.52 14.01
C LEU A 246 15.77 20.44 12.81
N PHE A 247 16.32 20.27 11.60
CA PHE A 247 16.15 21.23 10.50
C PHE A 247 15.51 20.72 9.20
N LYS A 248 15.19 19.42 9.05
CA LYS A 248 14.61 18.90 7.78
C LYS A 248 13.17 18.38 7.86
N LEU A 249 12.64 18.08 9.05
CA LEU A 249 11.29 17.54 9.23
C LEU A 249 10.26 18.55 9.77
N TYR A 250 10.69 19.72 10.25
CA TYR A 250 9.77 20.77 10.72
C TYR A 250 8.91 21.38 9.60
N GLY A 251 9.31 21.24 8.33
CA GLY A 251 8.48 21.60 7.17
C GLY A 251 7.54 20.49 6.69
N LEU A 252 7.65 19.26 7.22
CA LEU A 252 6.85 18.11 6.78
C LEU A 252 5.94 17.55 7.88
N CYS A 253 6.29 17.68 9.17
CA CYS A 253 5.40 17.35 10.30
C CYS A 253 4.81 18.61 10.95
N GLY A 254 3.73 19.14 10.39
CA GLY A 254 2.92 20.17 11.05
C GLY A 254 2.21 19.68 12.32
N TYR A 255 2.19 18.36 12.58
CA TYR A 255 1.30 17.75 13.59
C TYR A 255 2.03 16.89 14.66
N CYS A 256 3.36 16.83 14.67
CA CYS A 256 4.11 15.99 15.64
C CYS A 256 4.29 16.62 17.03
N VAL A 257 3.59 17.72 17.34
CA VAL A 257 3.66 18.39 18.65
C VAL A 257 2.31 18.30 19.36
N ILE A 258 1.94 17.08 19.77
CA ILE A 258 1.06 16.83 20.92
C ILE A 258 1.61 15.61 21.68
#